data_AF-A0AA96K515-F1
#
_entry.id   AF-A0AA96K515-F1
#
_cell.length_a   1.000
_cell.length_b   1.000
_cell.length_c   1.000
_cell.angle_alpha   90.00
_cell.angle_beta   90.00
_cell.angle_gamma   90.00
#
_symmetry.space_group_name_H-M   'P 1'
#
loop_
_entity.id
_entity.type
_entity.pdbx_description
1 polymer ?
#
loop_
_entity_poly.entity_id
_entity_poly.type
_entity_poly.pdbx_seq_one_letter_code
_entity_poly.pdbx_strand_id
1 'polypeptide(L)'
;MPLEKEDGAKVLQLITSRYNAREWRKKIEKTLSLPPSGLKDEDQRKAFLYLKVGLQAYKSRRADPPSWIVGGFATKEVIDRALFKPTVIDPGFTKDQVTEFFGEDPGSEVNEAWWDDMLVNWFEEPEEEVEDATDDESSEDSESLAEGEEASGPTDAGHPQKTIN
;
A
#
# COMPACT_ATOMS: atom_id res chain seq x y z
N MET A 1 4.83 -8.57 5.70
CA MET A 1 6.09 -7.81 5.79
C MET A 1 6.17 -6.79 4.64
N PRO A 2 6.72 -5.58 4.84
CA PRO A 2 6.87 -4.64 3.72
C PRO A 2 7.68 -5.28 2.60
N LEU A 3 7.28 -5.06 1.35
CA LEU A 3 7.91 -5.65 0.19
C LEU A 3 9.40 -5.30 0.13
N GLU A 4 10.20 -6.32 -0.13
CA GLU A 4 11.61 -6.16 -0.46
C GLU A 4 11.78 -5.34 -1.74
N LYS A 5 12.99 -4.80 -1.93
CA LYS A 5 13.30 -3.87 -3.02
C LYS A 5 12.92 -4.41 -4.40
N GLU A 6 13.10 -5.71 -4.64
CA GLU A 6 12.81 -6.33 -5.93
C GLU A 6 11.30 -6.33 -6.24
N ASP A 7 10.47 -6.74 -5.27
CA ASP A 7 9.02 -6.75 -5.46
C ASP A 7 8.42 -5.35 -5.44
N GLY A 8 8.98 -4.44 -4.64
CA GLY A 8 8.62 -3.02 -4.69
C GLY A 8 8.89 -2.39 -6.06
N ALA A 9 10.00 -2.74 -6.72
CA ALA A 9 10.31 -2.29 -8.07
C ALA A 9 9.29 -2.85 -9.08
N LYS A 10 8.98 -4.15 -9.01
CA LYS A 10 7.96 -4.79 -9.86
C LYS A 10 6.59 -4.13 -9.71
N VAL A 11 6.22 -3.69 -8.51
CA VAL A 11 4.96 -2.96 -8.30
C VAL A 11 4.97 -1.61 -9.03
N LEU A 12 6.04 -0.83 -8.92
CA LEU A 12 6.16 0.46 -9.61
C LEU A 12 6.14 0.28 -11.14
N GLN A 13 6.86 -0.72 -11.63
CA GLN A 13 6.89 -1.11 -13.03
C GLN A 13 5.50 -1.55 -13.51
N LEU A 14 4.78 -2.37 -12.74
CA LEU A 14 3.40 -2.79 -13.05
C LEU A 14 2.46 -1.58 -13.22
N ILE A 15 2.48 -0.65 -12.27
CA ILE A 15 1.63 0.55 -12.27
C ILE A 15 1.91 1.41 -13.52
N THR A 16 3.18 1.49 -13.94
CA THR A 16 3.64 2.41 -14.97
C THR A 16 3.72 1.81 -16.38
N SER A 17 3.70 0.49 -16.53
CA SER A 17 3.75 -0.19 -17.85
C SER A 17 2.40 -0.78 -18.27
N ARG A 18 1.67 -1.40 -17.34
CA ARG A 18 0.43 -2.17 -17.65
C ARG A 18 -0.86 -1.41 -17.48
N TYR A 19 -0.80 -0.09 -17.27
CA TYR A 19 -1.98 0.75 -17.07
C TYR A 19 -3.00 0.71 -18.22
N ASN A 20 -2.56 0.42 -19.45
CA ASN A 20 -3.45 0.31 -20.61
C ASN A 20 -4.22 -1.01 -20.66
N ALA A 21 -3.71 -2.05 -20.01
CA ALA A 21 -4.27 -3.38 -19.98
C ALA A 21 -5.50 -3.44 -19.05
N ARG A 22 -6.65 -3.84 -19.59
CA ARG A 22 -7.95 -3.70 -18.91
C ARG A 22 -8.04 -4.56 -17.66
N GLU A 23 -7.46 -5.75 -17.71
CA GLU A 23 -7.34 -6.72 -16.63
C GLU A 23 -6.51 -6.20 -15.44
N TRP A 24 -5.58 -5.27 -15.70
CA TRP A 24 -4.71 -4.69 -14.69
C TRP A 24 -5.23 -3.38 -14.07
N ARG A 25 -6.12 -2.65 -14.75
CA ARG A 25 -6.60 -1.34 -14.25
C ARG A 25 -7.14 -1.37 -12.83
N LYS A 26 -8.08 -2.29 -12.54
CA LYS A 26 -8.67 -2.41 -11.19
C LYS A 26 -7.64 -2.81 -10.14
N LYS A 27 -6.68 -3.65 -10.52
CA LYS A 27 -5.59 -4.09 -9.65
C LYS A 27 -4.67 -2.92 -9.31
N ILE A 28 -4.26 -2.15 -10.32
CA ILE A 28 -3.46 -0.93 -10.17
C ILE A 28 -4.19 0.12 -9.33
N GLU A 29 -5.49 0.34 -9.55
CA GLU A 29 -6.31 1.24 -8.72
C GLU A 29 -6.31 0.81 -7.25
N LYS A 30 -6.48 -0.50 -6.98
CA LYS A 30 -6.40 -1.04 -5.63
C LYS A 30 -5.00 -0.83 -5.05
N THR A 31 -3.95 -1.13 -5.79
CA THR A 31 -2.56 -0.90 -5.35
C THR A 31 -2.30 0.57 -5.02
N LEU A 32 -2.75 1.51 -5.84
CA LEU A 32 -2.61 2.95 -5.58
C LEU A 32 -3.43 3.44 -4.37
N SER A 33 -4.43 2.69 -3.93
CA SER A 33 -5.19 3.00 -2.71
C SER A 33 -4.43 2.63 -1.42
N LEU A 34 -3.46 1.70 -1.52
CA LEU A 34 -2.71 1.17 -0.38
C LEU A 34 -1.83 2.22 0.31
N PRO A 35 -1.51 2.04 1.60
CA PRO A 35 -0.54 2.86 2.28
C PRO A 35 0.89 2.58 1.74
N PRO A 36 1.77 3.60 1.66
CA PRO A 36 3.15 3.41 1.20
C PRO A 36 4.01 2.59 2.17
N SER A 37 3.51 2.30 3.38
CA SER A 37 4.22 1.49 4.38
C SER A 37 4.52 0.06 3.92
N GLY A 38 3.79 -0.46 2.92
CA GLY A 38 4.07 -1.78 2.34
C GLY A 38 5.29 -1.84 1.43
N LEU A 39 6.00 -0.73 1.21
CA LEU A 39 7.30 -0.72 0.52
C LEU A 39 8.41 -0.48 1.55
N LYS A 40 9.43 -1.35 1.58
CA LYS A 40 10.55 -1.25 2.51
C LYS A 40 11.52 -0.13 2.13
N ASP A 41 11.80 0.01 0.83
CA ASP A 41 12.72 0.99 0.27
C ASP A 41 12.13 2.42 0.26
N GLU A 42 12.90 3.40 0.74
CA GLU A 42 12.42 4.78 0.88
C GLU A 42 12.24 5.48 -0.47
N ASP A 43 13.11 5.21 -1.44
CA ASP A 43 13.03 5.82 -2.77
C ASP A 43 11.79 5.29 -3.51
N GLN A 44 11.53 3.98 -3.40
CA GLN A 44 10.31 3.37 -3.93
C GLN A 44 9.05 3.93 -3.27
N ARG A 45 9.07 4.19 -1.95
CA ARG A 45 7.96 4.88 -1.25
C ARG A 45 7.70 6.27 -1.81
N LYS A 46 8.75 7.06 -2.04
CA LYS A 46 8.64 8.41 -2.60
C LYS A 46 8.09 8.38 -4.02
N ALA A 47 8.60 7.47 -4.85
CA ALA A 47 8.13 7.25 -6.21
C ALA A 47 6.65 6.82 -6.25
N PHE A 48 6.26 5.89 -5.38
CA PHE A 48 4.87 5.45 -5.22
C PHE A 48 3.95 6.59 -4.78
N LEU A 49 4.36 7.38 -3.78
CA LEU A 49 3.59 8.52 -3.29
C LEU A 49 3.39 9.56 -4.39
N TYR A 50 4.44 9.84 -5.18
CA TYR A 50 4.37 10.74 -6.33
C TYR A 50 3.31 10.28 -7.35
N LEU A 51 3.33 8.99 -7.73
CA LEU A 51 2.32 8.41 -8.63
C LEU A 51 0.92 8.52 -8.03
N LYS A 52 0.76 8.15 -6.75
CA LYS A 52 -0.52 8.21 -6.04
C LYS A 52 -1.10 9.62 -6.04
N VAL A 53 -0.32 10.62 -5.62
CA VAL A 53 -0.76 12.02 -5.56
C VAL A 53 -1.01 12.57 -6.96
N GLY A 54 -0.12 12.28 -7.92
CA GLY A 54 -0.27 12.71 -9.30
C GLY A 54 -1.59 12.24 -9.90
N LEU A 55 -1.87 10.94 -9.83
CA LEU A 55 -3.08 10.35 -10.40
C LEU A 55 -4.36 10.76 -9.64
N GLN A 56 -4.30 10.91 -8.31
CA GLN A 56 -5.40 11.45 -7.53
C GLN A 56 -5.71 12.92 -7.88
N ALA A 57 -4.68 13.74 -8.13
CA ALA A 57 -4.87 15.11 -8.58
C ALA A 57 -5.54 15.18 -9.95
N TYR A 58 -5.22 14.26 -10.87
CA TYR A 58 -5.95 14.13 -12.14
C TYR A 58 -7.44 13.79 -11.90
N LYS A 59 -7.72 12.82 -11.02
CA LYS A 59 -9.10 12.42 -10.65
C LYS A 59 -9.90 13.58 -10.07
N SER A 60 -9.31 14.36 -9.18
CA SER A 60 -10.01 15.47 -8.50
C SER A 60 -10.30 16.65 -9.43
N ARG A 61 -9.52 16.84 -10.49
CA ARG A 61 -9.59 18.04 -11.35
C ARG A 61 -10.53 17.89 -12.54
N ARG A 62 -11.03 16.69 -12.84
CA ARG A 62 -11.82 16.45 -14.05
C ARG A 62 -13.11 15.68 -13.75
N ALA A 63 -14.20 16.10 -14.39
CA ALA A 63 -15.45 15.35 -14.49
C ALA A 63 -15.36 14.19 -15.52
N ASP A 64 -14.13 13.70 -15.73
CA ASP A 64 -13.81 12.72 -16.76
C ASP A 64 -14.16 11.30 -16.30
N PRO A 65 -14.49 10.37 -17.23
CA PRO A 65 -14.85 9.01 -16.88
C PRO A 65 -13.72 8.30 -16.11
N PRO A 66 -14.04 7.42 -15.13
CA PRO A 66 -13.04 6.75 -14.30
C PRO A 66 -11.94 6.01 -15.09
N SER A 67 -12.25 5.57 -16.31
CA SER A 67 -11.32 4.91 -17.23
C SER A 67 -10.13 5.77 -17.70
N TRP A 68 -10.10 7.08 -17.43
CA TRP A 68 -8.99 7.99 -17.74
C TRP A 68 -8.06 8.29 -16.55
N ILE A 69 -8.38 7.80 -15.35
CA ILE A 69 -7.61 8.08 -14.13
C ILE A 69 -6.43 7.13 -14.01
N VAL A 70 -6.69 5.82 -14.12
CA VAL A 70 -5.69 4.77 -14.20
C VAL A 70 -5.80 4.16 -15.59
N GLY A 71 -4.78 4.43 -16.40
CA GLY A 71 -4.80 4.06 -17.80
C GLY A 71 -4.95 5.27 -18.72
N GLY A 72 -3.97 5.50 -19.59
CA GLY A 72 -4.03 6.53 -20.63
C GLY A 72 -3.14 7.73 -20.37
N PHE A 73 -3.65 8.93 -20.66
CA PHE A 73 -2.85 10.16 -20.71
C PHE A 73 -2.32 10.60 -19.34
N ALA A 74 -3.11 10.47 -18.27
CA ALA A 74 -2.71 10.91 -16.93
C ALA A 74 -1.49 10.14 -16.41
N THR A 75 -1.49 8.82 -16.51
CA THR A 75 -0.35 7.98 -16.11
C THR A 75 0.89 8.31 -16.93
N LYS A 76 0.74 8.46 -18.24
CA LYS A 76 1.82 8.86 -19.13
C LYS A 76 2.39 10.25 -18.76
N GLU A 77 1.54 11.24 -18.53
CA GLU A 77 1.99 12.61 -18.21
C GLU A 77 2.73 12.68 -16.87
N VAL A 78 2.27 11.94 -15.87
CA VAL A 78 2.95 11.84 -14.56
C VAL A 78 4.34 11.20 -14.72
N ILE A 79 4.45 10.12 -15.51
CA ILE A 79 5.74 9.47 -15.80
C ILE A 79 6.66 10.41 -16.60
N ASP A 80 6.17 11.02 -17.68
CA ASP A 80 6.94 11.92 -18.53
C ASP A 80 7.48 13.13 -17.74
N ARG A 81 6.68 13.65 -16.80
CA ARG A 81 7.08 14.74 -15.91
C ARG A 81 8.19 14.32 -14.94
N ALA A 82 8.09 13.14 -14.35
CA ALA A 82 9.14 12.59 -13.50
C ALA A 82 10.45 12.38 -14.28
N LEU A 83 10.38 11.83 -15.50
CA LEU A 83 11.54 11.63 -16.36
C LEU A 83 12.19 12.94 -16.82
N PHE A 84 11.38 13.98 -17.03
CA PHE A 84 11.88 15.31 -17.41
C PHE A 84 12.52 16.05 -16.24
N LYS A 85 11.93 15.96 -15.04
CA LYS A 85 12.42 16.64 -13.84
C LYS A 85 12.33 15.69 -12.62
N PRO A 86 13.31 14.81 -12.39
CA PRO A 86 13.32 13.86 -11.27
C PRO A 86 13.11 14.50 -9.90
N THR A 87 13.56 15.76 -9.74
CA THR A 87 13.41 16.53 -8.50
C THR A 87 11.96 16.82 -8.09
N VAL A 88 10.97 16.48 -8.92
CA VAL A 88 9.54 16.57 -8.55
C VAL A 88 9.09 15.44 -7.63
N ILE A 89 9.83 14.32 -7.63
CA ILE A 89 9.62 13.20 -6.70
C ILE A 89 10.34 13.53 -5.40
N ASP A 90 11.64 13.78 -5.49
CA ASP A 90 12.50 14.13 -4.37
C ASP A 90 13.75 14.87 -4.90
N PRO A 91 14.30 15.86 -4.19
CA PRO A 91 15.48 16.61 -4.63
C PRO A 91 16.73 15.75 -4.92
N GLY A 92 16.86 14.57 -4.29
CA GLY A 92 17.98 13.66 -4.47
C GLY A 92 17.85 12.70 -5.66
N PHE A 93 16.71 12.68 -6.34
CA PHE A 93 16.48 11.72 -7.43
C PHE A 93 17.23 12.08 -8.70
N THR A 94 17.80 11.06 -9.32
CA THR A 94 18.44 11.13 -10.63
C THR A 94 17.52 10.58 -11.72
N LYS A 95 17.81 10.90 -12.99
CA LYS A 95 17.02 10.39 -14.11
C LYS A 95 17.11 8.87 -14.26
N ASP A 96 18.26 8.30 -13.93
CA ASP A 96 18.50 6.86 -14.03
C ASP A 96 17.66 6.09 -13.02
N GLN A 97 17.58 6.57 -11.76
CA GLN A 97 16.68 6.01 -10.74
C GLN A 97 15.21 6.07 -11.15
N VAL A 98 14.76 7.18 -11.74
CA VAL A 98 13.38 7.30 -12.23
C VAL A 98 13.10 6.30 -13.35
N THR A 99 14.09 6.04 -14.21
CA THR A 99 13.97 5.09 -15.31
C THR A 99 13.92 3.64 -14.80
N GLU A 100 14.68 3.31 -13.76
CA GLU A 100 14.63 1.99 -13.09
C GLU A 100 13.24 1.70 -12.51
N PHE A 101 12.58 2.71 -11.95
CA PHE A 101 11.26 2.56 -11.33
C PHE A 101 10.09 2.59 -12.33
N PHE A 102 10.20 3.33 -13.43
CA PHE A 102 9.06 3.65 -14.28
C PHE A 102 9.23 3.21 -15.74
N GLY A 103 8.19 2.58 -16.29
CA GLY A 103 7.99 2.39 -17.73
C GLY A 103 8.58 1.10 -18.30
N GLU A 104 9.38 0.35 -17.54
CA GLU A 104 9.78 -1.01 -17.90
C GLU A 104 8.68 -2.01 -17.50
N ASP A 105 8.36 -2.96 -18.37
CA ASP A 105 7.40 -4.01 -18.05
C ASP A 105 8.09 -5.05 -17.15
N PRO A 106 7.50 -5.41 -16.00
CA PRO A 106 8.14 -6.29 -15.02
C PRO A 106 8.12 -7.78 -15.41
N GLY A 107 7.84 -8.11 -16.68
CA GLY A 107 7.93 -9.47 -17.20
C GLY A 107 6.73 -10.36 -16.85
N SER A 108 6.69 -11.55 -17.45
CA SER A 108 5.58 -12.50 -17.31
C SER A 108 5.44 -13.10 -15.90
N GLU A 109 6.46 -12.97 -15.05
CA GLU A 109 6.42 -13.35 -13.64
C GLU A 109 5.38 -12.54 -12.85
N VAL A 110 5.18 -11.27 -13.22
CA VAL A 110 4.14 -10.43 -12.63
C VAL A 110 2.81 -10.83 -13.27
N ASN A 111 2.10 -11.74 -12.63
CA ASN A 111 0.78 -12.19 -13.06
C ASN A 111 -0.25 -11.97 -11.95
N GLU A 112 -1.48 -12.44 -12.17
CA GLU A 112 -2.56 -12.28 -11.19
C GLU A 112 -2.23 -12.97 -9.86
N ALA A 113 -1.67 -14.18 -9.89
CA ALA A 113 -1.27 -14.91 -8.69
C ALA A 113 -0.17 -14.13 -7.92
N TRP A 114 0.85 -13.65 -8.61
CA TRP A 114 1.89 -12.82 -7.99
C TRP A 114 1.31 -11.55 -7.36
N TRP A 115 0.33 -10.92 -8.01
CA TRP A 115 -0.29 -9.71 -7.45
C TRP A 115 -1.10 -10.01 -6.18
N ASP A 116 -1.79 -11.13 -6.13
CA ASP A 116 -2.50 -11.58 -4.92
C ASP A 116 -1.51 -11.88 -3.79
N ASP A 117 -0.42 -12.61 -4.06
CA ASP A 117 0.64 -12.91 -3.08
C ASP A 117 1.32 -11.62 -2.57
N MET A 118 1.60 -10.70 -3.49
CA MET A 118 2.17 -9.40 -3.16
C MET A 118 1.26 -8.59 -2.24
N LEU A 119 -0.07 -8.66 -2.41
CA LEU A 119 -1.01 -8.00 -1.51
C LEU A 119 -1.00 -8.60 -0.11
N VAL A 120 -0.88 -9.92 0.01
CA VAL A 120 -0.74 -10.59 1.31
C VAL A 120 0.49 -10.04 2.03
N ASN A 121 1.64 -10.06 1.36
CA ASN A 121 2.89 -9.53 1.91
C ASN A 121 2.74 -8.05 2.33
N TRP A 122 2.10 -7.22 1.50
CA TRP A 122 1.88 -5.79 1.76
C TRP A 122 1.17 -5.50 3.09
N PHE A 123 0.31 -6.41 3.55
CA PHE A 123 -0.53 -6.24 4.74
C PHE A 123 -0.14 -7.12 5.92
N GLU A 124 0.65 -8.17 5.72
CA GLU A 124 1.19 -8.94 6.83
C GLU A 124 2.01 -8.02 7.74
N GLU A 125 1.60 -7.95 9.00
CA GLU A 125 2.43 -7.38 10.06
C GLU A 125 3.72 -8.21 10.16
N PRO A 126 4.86 -7.60 10.55
CA PRO A 126 6.07 -8.38 10.76
C PRO A 126 5.78 -9.40 11.87
N GLU A 127 5.62 -10.67 11.50
CA GLU A 127 5.82 -11.75 12.47
C GLU A 127 7.27 -11.59 12.96
N GLU A 128 7.46 -11.37 14.26
CA GLU A 128 8.78 -11.45 14.87
C GLU A 128 9.36 -12.82 14.49
N GLU A 129 10.41 -12.83 13.66
CA GLU A 129 11.28 -13.98 13.53
C GLU A 129 11.89 -14.22 14.92
N VAL A 130 11.22 -15.06 15.71
CA VAL A 130 11.85 -15.76 16.82
C VAL A 130 12.89 -16.65 16.17
N GLU A 131 14.15 -16.21 16.20
CA GLU A 131 15.29 -17.06 15.88
C GLU A 131 15.20 -18.30 16.77
N ASP A 132 14.75 -19.41 16.19
CA ASP A 132 14.76 -20.72 16.81
C ASP A 132 16.22 -21.17 16.91
N ALA A 133 16.88 -20.72 17.98
CA ALA A 133 18.23 -21.12 18.34
C ALA A 133 18.32 -21.37 19.85
N THR A 134 18.23 -22.66 20.18
CA THR A 134 18.78 -23.37 21.36
C THR A 134 17.95 -23.40 22.65
N ASP A 135 17.25 -24.54 22.83
CA ASP A 135 17.44 -25.55 23.89
C ASP A 135 17.58 -25.08 25.35
N ASP A 136 16.62 -25.45 26.20
CA ASP A 136 16.81 -26.34 27.37
C ASP A 136 15.70 -26.14 28.42
N GLU A 137 14.87 -27.17 28.54
CA GLU A 137 14.24 -27.76 29.73
C GLU A 137 13.52 -26.92 30.82
N SER A 138 12.37 -27.52 31.18
CA SER A 138 11.70 -27.47 32.50
C SER A 138 10.91 -26.21 32.87
N SER A 139 9.58 -26.30 32.78
CA SER A 139 8.81 -26.62 33.99
C SER A 139 7.41 -27.06 33.61
N GLU A 140 7.12 -28.34 33.85
CA GLU A 140 5.76 -28.82 34.03
C GLU A 140 5.14 -28.16 35.29
N ASP A 141 3.80 -28.17 35.28
CA ASP A 141 2.91 -28.15 36.44
C ASP A 141 2.56 -26.78 37.05
N SER A 142 1.34 -26.30 36.79
CA SER A 142 0.20 -26.64 37.66
C SER A 142 -1.07 -25.88 37.26
N GLU A 143 -2.15 -26.64 37.12
CA GLU A 143 -3.52 -26.20 36.88
C GLU A 143 -4.13 -25.53 38.13
N SER A 144 -4.98 -24.50 37.98
CA SER A 144 -6.35 -24.51 38.55
C SER A 144 -7.11 -23.17 38.40
N LEU A 145 -8.26 -23.32 37.75
CA LEU A 145 -9.57 -22.71 37.94
C LEU A 145 -9.79 -21.76 39.13
N ALA A 146 -10.43 -20.62 38.87
CA ALA A 146 -11.52 -20.11 39.70
C ALA A 146 -12.46 -19.20 38.88
N GLU A 147 -13.69 -19.67 38.72
CA GLU A 147 -14.85 -18.90 38.26
C GLU A 147 -15.20 -17.75 39.22
N GLY A 148 -15.87 -16.73 38.69
CA GLY A 148 -16.46 -15.63 39.46
C GLY A 148 -17.57 -14.96 38.66
N GLU A 149 -18.76 -15.53 38.77
CA GLU A 149 -20.06 -15.12 38.22
C GLU A 149 -20.50 -13.68 38.55
N GLU A 150 -21.27 -13.11 37.60
CA GLU A 150 -22.50 -12.31 37.75
C GLU A 150 -22.46 -10.94 38.46
N ALA A 151 -22.90 -9.89 37.75
CA ALA A 151 -24.14 -9.15 38.09
C ALA A 151 -24.37 -7.91 37.19
N SER A 152 -25.26 -8.07 36.22
CA SER A 152 -26.46 -7.24 35.94
C SER A 152 -26.52 -5.76 36.38
N GLY A 153 -26.92 -4.89 35.43
CA GLY A 153 -27.78 -3.73 35.76
C GLY A 153 -27.63 -2.46 34.91
N PRO A 154 -28.63 -2.07 34.08
CA PRO A 154 -28.62 -0.87 33.23
C PRO A 154 -29.31 0.34 33.91
N THR A 155 -28.90 1.56 33.57
CA THR A 155 -29.66 2.82 33.82
C THR A 155 -29.44 3.74 32.61
N ASP A 156 -30.39 3.84 31.67
CA ASP A 156 -31.64 4.62 31.65
C ASP A 156 -31.49 6.16 31.77
N ALA A 157 -31.89 6.78 30.66
CA ALA A 157 -32.46 8.12 30.42
C ALA A 157 -32.02 9.37 31.22
N GLY A 158 -31.70 10.43 30.47
CA GLY A 158 -31.69 11.79 31.02
C GLY A 158 -31.23 12.92 30.09
N HIS A 159 -31.89 13.13 28.95
CA HIS A 159 -32.05 14.50 28.42
C HIS A 159 -33.01 15.24 29.37
N PRO A 160 -32.84 16.54 29.72
CA PRO A 160 -33.20 17.57 28.75
C PRO A 160 -32.60 19.00 28.95
N GLN A 161 -32.89 19.84 27.94
CA GLN A 161 -33.05 21.30 27.92
C GLN A 161 -31.82 22.19 27.65
N LYS A 162 -31.83 22.70 26.42
CA LYS A 162 -31.12 23.89 25.96
C LYS A 162 -32.02 25.10 26.21
N THR A 163 -31.57 26.03 27.03
CA THR A 163 -32.20 27.33 27.26
C THR A 163 -31.14 28.43 27.14
N ILE A 164 -31.47 29.48 26.39
CA ILE A 164 -31.00 30.88 26.51
C ILE A 164 -29.56 31.09 25.96
N ASN A 165 -29.27 32.03 25.05
CA ASN A 165 -29.79 33.38 24.80
C ASN A 165 -29.71 33.71 23.30
#